data_AF-A0A559II09-F1
#
_entry.id   AF-A0A559II09-F1
#
_cell.length_a   1.000
_cell.length_b   1.000
_cell.length_c   1.000
_cell.angle_alpha   90.00
_cell.angle_beta   90.00
_cell.angle_gamma   90.00
#
_symmetry.space_group_name_H-M   'P 1'
#
loop_
_entity.id
_entity.type
_entity.pdbx_description
1 polymer ?
#
loop_
_entity_poly.entity_id
_entity_poly.type
_entity_poly.pdbx_seq_one_letter_code
_entity_poly.pdbx_strand_id
1 'polypeptide(L)'
;MSAVTGIPWYRLAAIDQYERTITIANPKKRERSAPVVSIVVEPPQWAGMLNPDMSDNNPKSILLFKGIGRDGSGDNRAERNNDFDLLYSVANFIGSYGVQEEDFANGLWNYYQNSRAVQRIRQFAKIYERFDQLNLKDRAFPLPVQSIYSYRSTWGMGRHYGGFRVHEGTDIFARHGVPVRSTCYGVVEIKGWNRYGGWRIGIRDTDNLYHYYAHLSGFQKDLKEGDIVSPGQVIGWVGSSGYGKPGTQGKFPPHLHFGIYRDRGLIEYAFDPYPSLKQWESMDKRKLRKEKKSS
;
A
#
# COMPACT_ATOMS: atom_id res chain seq x y z
N MET A 1 -19.91 5.60 -12.89
CA MET A 1 -19.72 4.39 -12.06
C MET A 1 -20.29 4.53 -10.66
N SER A 2 -19.75 5.37 -9.77
CA SER A 2 -20.25 5.50 -8.39
C SER A 2 -21.76 5.80 -8.30
N ALA A 3 -22.27 6.74 -9.11
CA ALA A 3 -23.69 7.06 -9.18
C ALA A 3 -24.58 5.91 -9.68
N VAL A 4 -24.03 4.97 -10.46
CA VAL A 4 -24.78 3.86 -11.07
C VAL A 4 -24.78 2.63 -10.15
N THR A 5 -23.67 2.39 -9.44
CA THR A 5 -23.49 1.19 -8.60
C THR A 5 -23.75 1.45 -7.11
N GLY A 6 -23.87 2.72 -6.70
CA GLY A 6 -23.98 3.11 -5.29
C GLY A 6 -22.69 2.96 -4.48
N ILE A 7 -21.62 2.41 -5.07
CA ILE A 7 -20.33 2.27 -4.40
C ILE A 7 -19.55 3.59 -4.49
N PRO A 8 -19.05 4.14 -3.37
CA PRO A 8 -18.18 5.31 -3.39
C PRO A 8 -16.95 5.14 -4.28
N TRP A 9 -16.57 6.20 -5.00
CA TRP A 9 -15.48 6.16 -5.98
C TRP A 9 -14.16 5.67 -5.37
N TYR A 10 -13.86 6.02 -4.12
CA TYR A 10 -12.61 5.66 -3.44
C TYR A 10 -12.49 4.16 -3.18
N ARG A 11 -13.61 3.44 -3.04
CA ARG A 11 -13.63 1.96 -2.94
C ARG A 11 -13.33 1.31 -4.27
N LEU A 12 -13.90 1.84 -5.36
CA LEU A 12 -13.60 1.38 -6.71
C LEU A 12 -12.13 1.63 -7.08
N ALA A 13 -11.62 2.83 -6.75
CA ALA A 13 -10.21 3.18 -6.91
C ALA A 13 -9.29 2.25 -6.10
N ALA A 14 -9.68 1.89 -4.87
CA ALA A 14 -8.93 0.97 -4.04
C ALA A 14 -8.84 -0.46 -4.61
N ILE A 15 -9.96 -0.96 -5.14
CA ILE A 15 -10.01 -2.26 -5.83
C ILE A 15 -9.08 -2.23 -7.04
N ASP A 16 -9.23 -1.24 -7.91
CA ASP A 16 -8.39 -1.08 -9.11
C ASP A 16 -6.90 -0.95 -8.76
N GLN A 17 -6.57 -0.16 -7.74
CA GLN A 17 -5.20 0.03 -7.29
C GLN A 17 -4.61 -1.27 -6.71
N TYR A 18 -5.38 -2.04 -5.94
CA TYR A 18 -4.94 -3.36 -5.49
C TYR A 18 -4.64 -4.28 -6.67
N GLU A 19 -5.52 -4.32 -7.66
CA GLU A 19 -5.30 -5.13 -8.87
C GLU A 19 -4.04 -4.69 -9.64
N ARG A 20 -3.77 -3.37 -9.75
CA ARG A 20 -2.50 -2.85 -10.31
C ARG A 20 -1.29 -3.42 -9.60
N THR A 21 -1.31 -3.47 -8.26
CA THR A 21 -0.18 -3.97 -7.47
C THR A 21 0.07 -5.47 -7.71
N ILE A 22 -0.99 -6.26 -7.84
CA ILE A 22 -0.90 -7.70 -8.13
C ILE A 22 -0.54 -7.97 -9.59
N THR A 23 -0.96 -7.12 -10.53
CA THR A 23 -0.55 -7.19 -11.94
C THR A 23 0.94 -6.94 -12.11
N ILE A 24 1.52 -5.95 -11.42
CA ILE A 24 2.98 -5.74 -11.39
C ILE A 24 3.70 -6.99 -10.84
N ALA A 25 3.09 -7.69 -9.90
CA ALA A 25 3.64 -8.92 -9.33
C ALA A 25 3.58 -10.12 -10.29
N ASN A 26 2.55 -10.19 -11.14
CA ASN A 26 2.24 -11.33 -12.02
C ASN A 26 1.85 -10.90 -13.45
N PRO A 27 2.72 -10.19 -14.19
CA PRO A 27 2.34 -9.52 -15.45
C PRO A 27 1.85 -10.48 -16.53
N LYS A 28 2.52 -11.63 -16.69
CA LYS A 28 2.17 -12.64 -17.71
C LYS A 28 0.79 -13.28 -17.54
N LYS A 29 0.27 -13.33 -16.31
CA LYS A 29 -1.05 -13.90 -16.02
C LYS A 29 -2.18 -12.88 -16.17
N ARG A 30 -1.85 -11.61 -16.40
CA ARG A 30 -2.77 -10.47 -16.30
C ARG A 30 -2.54 -9.46 -17.43
N GLU A 31 -2.07 -9.95 -18.56
CA GLU A 31 -1.73 -9.14 -19.72
C GLU A 31 -3.01 -8.65 -20.40
N ARG A 32 -3.15 -7.32 -20.52
CA ARG A 32 -4.21 -6.64 -21.28
C ARG A 32 -3.59 -5.47 -22.03
N SER A 33 -4.07 -5.21 -23.24
CA SER A 33 -3.60 -4.07 -24.05
C SER A 33 -4.19 -2.76 -23.52
N ALA A 34 -3.34 -1.89 -22.98
CA ALA A 34 -3.65 -0.53 -22.53
C ALA A 34 -4.97 -0.35 -21.73
N PRO A 35 -5.21 -1.14 -20.66
CA PRO A 35 -6.49 -1.08 -19.97
C PRO A 35 -6.60 0.16 -19.07
N VAL A 36 -7.79 0.75 -19.00
CA VAL A 36 -8.15 1.83 -18.07
C VAL A 36 -8.15 1.32 -16.64
N VAL A 37 -8.66 0.10 -16.41
CA VAL A 37 -8.67 -0.58 -15.10
C VAL A 37 -7.83 -1.86 -15.12
N SER A 38 -7.18 -2.21 -14.02
CA SER A 38 -6.35 -3.43 -13.90
C SER A 38 -7.11 -4.65 -13.37
N ILE A 39 -8.42 -4.54 -13.20
CA ILE A 39 -9.31 -5.63 -12.80
C ILE A 39 -9.21 -6.77 -13.82
N VAL A 40 -9.08 -8.00 -13.31
CA VAL A 40 -9.13 -9.24 -14.09
C VAL A 40 -10.11 -10.17 -13.40
N VAL A 41 -11.06 -10.72 -14.17
CA VAL A 41 -12.02 -11.72 -13.71
C VAL A 41 -11.79 -13.01 -14.47
N GLU A 42 -11.65 -14.12 -13.75
CA GLU A 42 -11.47 -15.44 -14.35
C GLU A 42 -12.75 -15.90 -15.08
N PRO A 43 -12.63 -16.64 -16.20
CA PRO A 43 -13.79 -17.10 -16.98
C PRO A 43 -14.91 -17.76 -16.15
N PRO A 44 -14.62 -18.68 -15.22
CA PRO A 44 -15.67 -19.34 -14.42
C PRO A 44 -16.38 -18.39 -13.45
N GLN A 45 -15.71 -17.35 -12.98
CA GLN A 45 -16.32 -16.33 -12.13
C GLN A 45 -17.19 -15.38 -12.96
N TRP A 46 -16.75 -15.03 -14.17
CA TRP A 46 -17.49 -14.15 -15.07
C TRP A 46 -18.76 -14.78 -15.62
N ALA A 47 -18.63 -15.93 -16.29
CA ALA A 47 -19.72 -16.60 -17.00
C ALA A 47 -20.57 -17.48 -16.07
N GLY A 48 -20.01 -17.88 -14.93
CA GLY A 48 -20.60 -18.84 -14.00
C GLY A 48 -19.94 -20.22 -14.14
N MET A 49 -19.66 -20.87 -13.02
CA MET A 49 -18.87 -22.12 -12.98
C MET A 49 -19.50 -23.28 -13.77
N LEU A 50 -20.83 -23.25 -13.95
CA LEU A 50 -21.59 -24.26 -14.67
C LEU A 50 -22.02 -23.81 -16.08
N ASN A 51 -21.58 -22.64 -16.54
CA ASN A 51 -21.87 -22.19 -17.89
C ASN A 51 -21.10 -23.05 -18.91
N PRO A 52 -21.77 -23.71 -19.87
CA PRO A 52 -21.07 -24.49 -20.90
C PRO A 52 -20.17 -23.62 -21.81
N ASP A 53 -20.43 -22.31 -21.89
CA ASP A 53 -19.63 -21.35 -22.64
C ASP A 53 -18.94 -20.36 -21.68
N MET A 54 -17.63 -20.56 -21.46
CA MET A 54 -16.80 -19.68 -20.62
C MET A 54 -16.45 -18.34 -21.28
N SER A 55 -16.81 -18.16 -22.55
CA SER A 55 -16.70 -16.92 -23.33
C SER A 55 -18.03 -16.22 -23.56
N ASP A 56 -19.11 -16.68 -22.90
CA ASP A 56 -20.43 -16.09 -22.97
C ASP A 56 -20.38 -14.58 -22.68
N ASN A 57 -21.04 -13.82 -23.55
CA ASN A 57 -21.15 -12.36 -23.48
C ASN A 57 -22.61 -11.90 -23.37
N ASN A 58 -23.57 -12.82 -23.29
CA ASN A 58 -24.98 -12.50 -23.13
C ASN A 58 -25.28 -12.30 -21.64
N PRO A 59 -25.62 -11.06 -21.19
CA PRO A 59 -25.80 -10.79 -19.76
C PRO A 59 -26.88 -11.65 -19.08
N LYS A 60 -27.94 -12.04 -19.82
CA LYS A 60 -29.04 -12.87 -19.29
C LYS A 60 -28.60 -14.32 -19.10
N SER A 61 -27.86 -14.87 -20.06
CA SER A 61 -27.30 -16.22 -19.98
C SER A 61 -26.28 -16.30 -18.85
N ILE A 62 -25.35 -15.34 -18.78
CA ILE A 62 -24.38 -15.24 -17.67
C ILE A 62 -25.10 -15.23 -16.31
N LEU A 63 -26.16 -14.43 -16.16
CA LEU A 63 -26.94 -14.37 -14.92
C LEU A 63 -27.61 -15.70 -14.57
N LEU A 64 -28.14 -16.43 -15.57
CA LEU A 64 -28.74 -17.77 -15.37
C LEU A 64 -27.75 -18.75 -14.72
N PHE A 65 -26.49 -18.69 -15.14
CA PHE A 65 -25.41 -19.52 -14.58
C PHE A 65 -24.73 -18.90 -13.35
N LYS A 66 -25.31 -17.83 -12.78
CA LYS A 66 -24.81 -17.11 -11.60
C LYS A 66 -23.42 -16.50 -11.80
N GLY A 67 -23.04 -16.20 -13.04
CA GLY A 67 -21.84 -15.43 -13.34
C GLY A 67 -22.01 -13.95 -12.97
N ILE A 68 -20.88 -13.29 -12.69
CA ILE A 68 -20.88 -11.87 -12.30
C ILE A 68 -20.96 -10.91 -13.48
N GLY A 69 -20.73 -11.37 -14.72
CA GLY A 69 -20.66 -10.51 -15.90
C GLY A 69 -21.96 -9.75 -16.15
N ARG A 70 -21.84 -8.43 -16.29
CA ARG A 70 -22.93 -7.49 -16.58
C ARG A 70 -22.48 -6.50 -17.63
N ASP A 71 -23.44 -6.05 -18.43
CA ASP A 71 -23.25 -4.96 -19.38
C ASP A 71 -23.16 -3.63 -18.61
N GLY A 72 -21.95 -3.09 -18.53
CA GLY A 72 -21.66 -1.78 -17.93
C GLY A 72 -21.50 -0.68 -18.97
N SER A 73 -21.27 -1.05 -20.24
CA SER A 73 -21.09 -0.12 -21.36
C SER A 73 -22.41 0.33 -22.00
N GLY A 74 -23.48 -0.46 -21.84
CA GLY A 74 -24.82 -0.22 -22.37
C GLY A 74 -25.03 -0.76 -23.80
N ASP A 75 -24.17 -1.65 -24.29
CA ASP A 75 -24.22 -2.19 -25.66
C ASP A 75 -24.95 -3.55 -25.76
N ASN A 76 -25.57 -4.00 -24.67
CA ASN A 76 -26.24 -5.29 -24.46
C ASN A 76 -25.29 -6.51 -24.42
N ARG A 77 -23.99 -6.29 -24.24
CA ARG A 77 -22.98 -7.34 -24.12
C ARG A 77 -22.24 -7.19 -22.79
N ALA A 78 -21.83 -8.30 -22.22
CA ALA A 78 -20.99 -8.33 -21.02
C ALA A 78 -19.63 -8.93 -21.40
N GLU A 79 -18.67 -8.07 -21.73
CA GLU A 79 -17.38 -8.47 -22.28
C GLU A 79 -16.24 -8.34 -21.25
N ARG A 80 -15.55 -9.45 -20.96
CA ARG A 80 -14.43 -9.49 -19.98
C ARG A 80 -13.24 -8.61 -20.33
N ASN A 81 -13.11 -8.20 -21.59
CA ASN A 81 -12.03 -7.34 -22.06
C ASN A 81 -12.45 -5.86 -22.12
N ASN A 82 -13.73 -5.54 -21.89
CA ASN A 82 -14.24 -4.19 -21.79
C ASN A 82 -14.09 -3.67 -20.34
N ASP A 83 -13.41 -2.53 -20.19
CA ASP A 83 -13.12 -1.96 -18.87
C ASP A 83 -14.38 -1.49 -18.12
N PHE A 84 -15.39 -1.00 -18.84
CA PHE A 84 -16.65 -0.56 -18.24
C PHE A 84 -17.45 -1.75 -17.71
N ASP A 85 -17.55 -2.83 -18.49
CA ASP A 85 -18.24 -4.06 -18.07
C ASP A 85 -17.54 -4.70 -16.88
N LEU A 86 -16.20 -4.79 -16.89
CA LEU A 86 -15.43 -5.30 -15.76
C LEU A 86 -15.70 -4.52 -14.49
N LEU A 87 -15.50 -3.19 -14.54
CA LEU A 87 -15.67 -2.34 -13.38
C LEU A 87 -17.11 -2.37 -12.87
N TYR A 88 -18.09 -2.38 -13.78
CA TYR A 88 -19.51 -2.46 -13.44
C TYR A 88 -19.88 -3.81 -12.82
N SER A 89 -19.41 -4.91 -13.39
CA SER A 89 -19.66 -6.26 -12.89
C SER A 89 -19.10 -6.46 -11.49
N VAL A 90 -17.85 -6.06 -11.25
CA VAL A 90 -17.22 -6.15 -9.93
C VAL A 90 -17.91 -5.23 -8.93
N ALA A 91 -18.24 -4.01 -9.33
CA ALA A 91 -18.96 -3.08 -8.46
C ALA A 91 -20.37 -3.59 -8.10
N ASN A 92 -21.13 -4.13 -9.05
CA ASN A 92 -22.44 -4.71 -8.75
C ASN A 92 -22.34 -5.94 -7.85
N PHE A 93 -21.36 -6.82 -8.10
CA PHE A 93 -21.14 -7.99 -7.27
C PHE A 93 -20.86 -7.59 -5.82
N ILE A 94 -19.91 -6.69 -5.60
CA ILE A 94 -19.54 -6.23 -4.25
C ILE A 94 -20.70 -5.45 -3.62
N GLY A 95 -21.35 -4.57 -4.38
CA GLY A 95 -22.44 -3.72 -3.92
C GLY A 95 -23.70 -4.50 -3.53
N SER A 96 -23.87 -5.71 -4.06
CA SER A 96 -24.99 -6.60 -3.69
C SER A 96 -25.00 -7.02 -2.22
N TYR A 97 -23.86 -6.90 -1.51
CA TYR A 97 -23.76 -7.18 -0.08
C TYR A 97 -24.20 -6.00 0.78
N GLY A 98 -24.28 -4.79 0.22
CA GLY A 98 -24.61 -3.56 0.92
C GLY A 98 -23.55 -2.46 0.75
N VAL A 99 -23.84 -1.30 1.33
CA VAL A 99 -23.01 -0.08 1.20
C VAL A 99 -22.22 0.25 2.46
N GLN A 100 -22.49 -0.42 3.59
CA GLN A 100 -21.74 -0.20 4.82
C GLN A 100 -20.32 -0.78 4.71
N GLU A 101 -19.45 -0.37 5.63
CA GLU A 101 -18.04 -0.80 5.62
C GLU A 101 -17.87 -2.32 5.82
N GLU A 102 -18.72 -2.93 6.63
CA GLU A 102 -18.71 -4.38 6.88
C GLU A 102 -19.26 -5.16 5.68
N ASP A 103 -20.32 -4.66 5.04
CA ASP A 103 -20.86 -5.21 3.79
C ASP A 103 -19.83 -5.18 2.67
N PHE A 104 -19.11 -4.06 2.54
CA PHE A 104 -18.02 -3.91 1.58
C PHE A 104 -16.92 -4.95 1.84
N ALA A 105 -16.54 -5.16 3.10
CA ALA A 105 -15.57 -6.20 3.46
C ALA A 105 -16.07 -7.61 3.12
N ASN A 106 -17.36 -7.90 3.36
CA ASN A 106 -17.99 -9.17 3.00
C ASN A 106 -18.02 -9.40 1.49
N GLY A 107 -18.36 -8.38 0.70
CA GLY A 107 -18.34 -8.46 -0.76
C GLY A 107 -16.92 -8.68 -1.30
N LEU A 108 -15.92 -7.99 -0.75
CA LEU A 108 -14.51 -8.23 -1.09
C LEU A 108 -14.06 -9.65 -0.71
N TRP A 109 -14.43 -10.16 0.46
CA TRP A 109 -14.08 -11.52 0.86
C TRP A 109 -14.69 -12.55 -0.09
N ASN A 110 -15.96 -12.39 -0.44
CA ASN A 110 -16.64 -13.29 -1.37
C ASN A 110 -16.03 -13.24 -2.77
N TYR A 111 -15.57 -12.06 -3.21
CA TYR A 111 -14.92 -11.88 -4.51
C TYR A 111 -13.48 -12.44 -4.54
N TYR A 112 -12.66 -12.11 -3.55
CA TYR A 112 -11.22 -12.41 -3.54
C TYR A 112 -10.83 -13.71 -2.83
N GLN A 113 -11.67 -14.19 -1.89
CA GLN A 113 -11.37 -15.31 -0.99
C GLN A 113 -10.00 -15.18 -0.30
N ASN A 114 -9.61 -13.94 0.04
CA ASN A 114 -8.30 -13.61 0.59
C ASN A 114 -8.37 -12.44 1.57
N SER A 115 -8.05 -12.70 2.83
CA SER A 115 -8.16 -11.72 3.93
C SER A 115 -7.13 -10.59 3.79
N ARG A 116 -5.95 -10.89 3.24
CA ARG A 116 -4.94 -9.88 2.93
C ARG A 116 -5.44 -8.93 1.84
N ALA A 117 -6.08 -9.45 0.78
CA ALA A 117 -6.67 -8.62 -0.26
C ALA A 117 -7.72 -7.66 0.32
N VAL A 118 -8.64 -8.18 1.14
CA VAL A 118 -9.66 -7.39 1.84
C VAL A 118 -9.02 -6.30 2.70
N GLN A 119 -8.00 -6.64 3.49
CA GLN A 119 -7.28 -5.69 4.33
C GLN A 119 -6.62 -4.57 3.49
N ARG A 120 -5.90 -4.92 2.41
CA ARG A 120 -5.20 -3.95 1.55
C ARG A 120 -6.17 -3.01 0.86
N ILE A 121 -7.24 -3.54 0.28
CA ILE A 121 -8.26 -2.72 -0.40
C ILE A 121 -8.92 -1.76 0.59
N ARG A 122 -9.24 -2.20 1.81
CA ARG A 122 -9.80 -1.31 2.84
C ARG A 122 -8.81 -0.22 3.27
N GLN A 123 -7.52 -0.55 3.39
CA GLN A 123 -6.49 0.45 3.67
C GLN A 123 -6.36 1.47 2.53
N PHE A 124 -6.37 1.03 1.28
CA PHE A 124 -6.31 1.92 0.12
C PHE A 124 -7.55 2.80 0.03
N ALA A 125 -8.74 2.24 0.30
CA ALA A 125 -10.00 2.98 0.33
C ALA A 125 -9.96 4.11 1.36
N LYS A 126 -9.48 3.84 2.58
CA LYS A 126 -9.28 4.86 3.61
C LYS A 126 -8.34 5.98 3.16
N ILE A 127 -7.22 5.63 2.53
CA ILE A 127 -6.25 6.61 2.01
C ILE A 127 -6.92 7.50 0.95
N TYR A 128 -7.61 6.90 -0.03
CA TYR A 128 -8.29 7.65 -1.09
C TYR A 128 -9.43 8.52 -0.55
N GLU A 129 -10.23 8.02 0.38
CA GLU A 129 -11.29 8.77 1.06
C GLU A 129 -10.73 9.98 1.81
N ARG A 130 -9.57 9.84 2.48
CA ARG A 130 -8.97 10.92 3.26
C ARG A 130 -8.41 12.05 2.41
N PHE A 131 -7.77 11.73 1.29
CA PHE A 131 -7.08 12.73 0.46
C PHE A 131 -7.89 13.20 -0.74
N ASP A 132 -9.03 12.55 -1.02
CA ASP A 132 -9.96 12.86 -2.10
C ASP A 132 -9.30 13.03 -3.49
N GLN A 133 -8.27 12.22 -3.77
CA GLN A 133 -7.55 12.27 -5.05
C GLN A 133 -6.91 10.92 -5.39
N LEU A 134 -6.79 10.62 -6.68
CA LEU A 134 -6.15 9.39 -7.18
C LEU A 134 -4.62 9.47 -7.17
N ASN A 135 -4.05 10.66 -7.39
CA ASN A 135 -2.61 10.84 -7.56
C ASN A 135 -1.89 11.01 -6.20
N LEU A 136 -1.59 9.88 -5.54
CA LEU A 136 -0.90 9.85 -4.24
C LEU A 136 0.57 9.39 -4.38
N LYS A 137 1.28 10.01 -5.32
CA LYS A 137 2.65 9.63 -5.69
C LYS A 137 3.74 10.46 -5.04
N ASP A 138 3.40 11.51 -4.29
CA ASP A 138 4.40 12.29 -3.57
C ASP A 138 5.16 11.43 -2.57
N ARG A 139 6.41 11.80 -2.35
CA ARG A 139 7.34 11.14 -1.43
C ARG A 139 8.16 12.18 -0.69
N ALA A 140 8.64 11.82 0.50
CA ALA A 140 9.50 12.66 1.33
C ALA A 140 10.70 11.87 1.86
N PHE A 141 11.80 12.55 2.14
CA PHE A 141 12.93 11.93 2.84
C PHE A 141 12.57 11.71 4.33
N PRO A 142 12.90 10.55 4.95
CA PRO A 142 12.40 10.24 6.30
C PRO A 142 12.95 11.14 7.40
N LEU A 143 14.02 11.91 7.16
CA LEU A 143 14.52 12.95 8.08
C LEU A 143 14.41 14.34 7.43
N PRO A 144 14.24 15.44 8.17
CA PRO A 144 14.35 16.78 7.58
C PRO A 144 15.74 17.01 6.97
N VAL A 145 15.81 17.42 5.70
CA VAL A 145 17.09 17.61 4.96
C VAL A 145 18.01 18.71 5.51
N GLN A 146 17.52 19.49 6.47
CA GLN A 146 18.30 20.49 7.22
C GLN A 146 19.01 19.89 8.44
N SER A 147 18.65 18.67 8.84
CA SER A 147 19.27 17.99 9.99
C SER A 147 20.68 17.51 9.63
N ILE A 148 21.50 17.27 10.65
CA ILE A 148 22.81 16.62 10.48
C ILE A 148 22.58 15.10 10.49
N TYR A 149 22.84 14.45 9.35
CA TYR A 149 22.74 13.00 9.19
C TYR A 149 23.78 12.47 8.20
N SER A 150 24.05 11.16 8.27
CA SER A 150 24.85 10.43 7.28
C SER A 150 24.28 9.04 7.04
N TYR A 151 24.42 8.55 5.81
CA TYR A 151 24.00 7.21 5.43
C TYR A 151 24.75 6.77 4.16
N ARG A 152 24.88 5.46 3.98
CA ARG A 152 25.44 4.81 2.79
C ARG A 152 24.59 3.59 2.46
N SER A 153 24.76 2.99 1.28
CA SER A 153 24.11 1.69 1.03
C SER A 153 24.69 0.68 2.02
N THR A 154 23.81 0.07 2.78
CA THR A 154 24.12 -0.94 3.80
C THR A 154 23.36 -2.24 3.55
N TRP A 155 22.74 -2.35 2.37
CA TRP A 155 21.94 -3.48 1.95
C TRP A 155 22.77 -4.77 1.93
N GLY A 156 22.23 -5.85 2.50
CA GLY A 156 22.88 -7.15 2.51
C GLY A 156 24.09 -7.27 3.44
N MET A 157 24.52 -6.21 4.12
CA MET A 157 25.59 -6.29 5.12
C MET A 157 25.19 -7.18 6.29
N GLY A 158 26.17 -7.85 6.92
CA GLY A 158 25.93 -8.70 8.07
C GLY A 158 25.42 -7.93 9.30
N ARG A 159 24.45 -8.53 9.99
CA ARG A 159 24.00 -8.16 11.34
C ARG A 159 24.36 -9.30 12.28
N HIS A 160 25.09 -9.00 13.36
CA HIS A 160 25.64 -10.02 14.26
C HIS A 160 24.81 -10.25 15.54
N TYR A 161 23.96 -9.30 15.93
CA TYR A 161 23.13 -9.45 17.13
C TYR A 161 22.01 -10.47 16.89
N GLY A 162 22.01 -11.58 17.65
CA GLY A 162 20.96 -12.62 17.56
C GLY A 162 21.09 -13.56 16.35
N GLY A 163 22.30 -13.79 15.84
CA GLY A 163 22.61 -14.70 14.73
C GLY A 163 23.03 -13.98 13.45
N PHE A 164 23.44 -14.74 12.42
CA PHE A 164 23.77 -14.19 11.10
C PHE A 164 22.51 -13.76 10.37
N ARG A 165 22.29 -12.45 10.26
CA ARG A 165 21.18 -11.88 9.50
C ARG A 165 21.72 -10.91 8.45
N VAL A 166 21.05 -10.82 7.32
CA VAL A 166 21.33 -9.79 6.31
C VAL A 166 20.59 -8.51 6.66
N HIS A 167 21.23 -7.38 6.39
CA HIS A 167 20.62 -6.08 6.62
C HIS A 167 19.63 -5.73 5.49
N GLU A 168 18.35 -5.89 5.79
CA GLU A 168 17.23 -5.60 4.88
C GLU A 168 16.76 -4.14 4.99
N GLY A 169 17.71 -3.19 4.90
CA GLY A 169 17.39 -1.77 5.00
C GLY A 169 18.60 -0.85 4.86
N THR A 170 18.37 0.43 5.17
CA THR A 170 19.40 1.47 5.24
C THR A 170 19.37 2.12 6.61
N ASP A 171 20.54 2.21 7.25
CA ASP A 171 20.70 2.93 8.52
C ASP A 171 21.07 4.39 8.24
N ILE A 172 20.25 5.31 8.73
CA ILE A 172 20.46 6.75 8.62
C ILE A 172 20.87 7.29 10.00
N PHE A 173 22.17 7.50 10.17
CA PHE A 173 22.74 8.00 11.43
C PHE A 173 22.40 9.48 11.59
N ALA A 174 21.83 9.83 12.73
CA ALA A 174 21.42 11.19 13.08
C ALA A 174 21.38 11.33 14.60
N ARG A 175 21.38 12.57 15.11
CA ARG A 175 21.31 12.80 16.56
C ARG A 175 20.00 12.25 17.14
N HIS A 176 20.07 11.76 18.38
CA HIS A 176 18.88 11.39 19.14
C HIS A 176 17.87 12.56 19.17
N GLY A 177 16.59 12.28 18.92
CA GLY A 177 15.55 13.31 18.90
C GLY A 177 15.36 14.02 17.56
N VAL A 178 16.13 13.69 16.50
CA VAL A 178 15.83 14.21 15.15
C VAL A 178 14.44 13.69 14.71
N PRO A 179 13.55 14.54 14.18
CA PRO A 179 12.24 14.10 13.73
C PRO A 179 12.33 13.05 12.62
N VAL A 180 11.51 12.01 12.74
CA VAL A 180 11.29 11.00 11.70
C VAL A 180 9.95 11.26 11.04
N ARG A 181 9.92 11.26 9.71
CA ARG A 181 8.78 11.62 8.87
C ARG A 181 8.32 10.44 8.03
N SER A 182 7.03 10.35 7.75
CA SER A 182 6.51 9.40 6.75
C SER A 182 7.09 9.73 5.38
N THR A 183 7.53 8.71 4.65
CA THR A 183 8.03 8.82 3.27
C THR A 183 6.92 8.85 2.23
N CYS A 184 5.69 8.48 2.59
CA CYS A 184 4.58 8.25 1.67
C CYS A 184 3.22 8.64 2.28
N TYR A 185 2.20 8.70 1.42
CA TYR A 185 0.80 8.56 1.85
C TYR A 185 0.57 7.12 2.26
N GLY A 186 -0.03 6.87 3.41
CA GLY A 186 -0.23 5.51 3.86
C GLY A 186 -1.03 5.35 5.14
N VAL A 187 -1.28 4.10 5.53
CA VAL A 187 -1.90 3.72 6.80
C VAL A 187 -0.84 3.16 7.74
N VAL A 188 -0.84 3.59 8.99
CA VAL A 188 -0.02 2.98 10.06
C VAL A 188 -0.56 1.57 10.33
N GLU A 189 0.16 0.54 9.88
CA GLU A 189 -0.23 -0.85 10.11
C GLU A 189 0.18 -1.32 11.49
N ILE A 190 1.38 -0.94 11.93
CA ILE A 190 1.91 -1.34 13.23
C ILE A 190 2.64 -0.19 13.91
N LYS A 191 2.50 -0.11 15.22
CA LYS A 191 3.19 0.84 16.09
C LYS A 191 3.47 0.17 17.43
N GLY A 192 4.75 -0.04 17.74
CA GLY A 192 5.08 -0.65 19.04
C GLY A 192 6.50 -1.15 19.15
N TRP A 193 6.72 -1.96 20.18
CA TRP A 193 8.02 -2.55 20.47
C TRP A 193 8.21 -3.89 19.75
N ASN A 194 9.39 -4.13 19.19
CA ASN A 194 9.90 -5.49 19.02
C ASN A 194 11.35 -5.60 19.50
N ARG A 195 11.80 -6.84 19.76
CA ARG A 195 13.14 -7.10 20.32
C ARG A 195 14.29 -6.53 19.48
N TYR A 196 14.15 -6.50 18.16
CA TYR A 196 15.25 -6.15 17.25
C TYR A 196 15.25 -4.67 16.87
N GLY A 197 14.15 -4.16 16.34
CA GLY A 197 13.94 -2.79 15.93
C GLY A 197 13.52 -1.82 17.05
N GLY A 198 13.34 -2.30 18.29
CA GLY A 198 12.92 -1.43 19.39
C GLY A 198 11.54 -0.82 19.15
N TRP A 199 11.40 0.47 19.42
CA TRP A 199 10.22 1.23 19.02
C TRP A 199 10.21 1.42 17.51
N ARG A 200 9.14 0.94 16.88
CA ARG A 200 9.02 0.92 15.42
C ARG A 200 7.63 1.25 14.92
N ILE A 201 7.57 1.78 13.72
CA ILE A 201 6.35 2.05 12.94
C ILE A 201 6.45 1.32 11.61
N GLY A 202 5.33 0.76 11.17
CA GLY A 202 5.12 0.25 9.82
C GLY A 202 3.99 0.98 9.13
N ILE A 203 4.24 1.49 7.92
CA ILE A 203 3.24 2.22 7.13
C ILE A 203 3.08 1.54 5.78
N ARG A 204 1.83 1.27 5.37
CA ARG A 204 1.48 0.73 4.05
C ARG A 204 1.03 1.84 3.12
N ASP A 205 1.66 1.97 1.96
CA ASP A 205 1.21 2.88 0.90
C ASP A 205 0.28 2.21 -0.11
N THR A 206 -0.31 3.00 -1.01
CA THR A 206 -1.20 2.53 -2.08
C THR A 206 -0.49 1.68 -3.14
N ASP A 207 0.84 1.71 -3.22
CA ASP A 207 1.63 0.86 -4.12
C ASP A 207 1.95 -0.51 -3.48
N ASN A 208 1.27 -0.82 -2.38
CA ASN A 208 1.44 -2.00 -1.55
C ASN A 208 2.87 -2.15 -0.99
N LEU A 209 3.57 -1.03 -0.81
CA LEU A 209 4.87 -0.97 -0.17
C LEU A 209 4.69 -0.75 1.33
N TYR A 210 5.37 -1.57 2.11
CA TYR A 210 5.51 -1.43 3.54
C TYR A 210 6.79 -0.67 3.87
N HIS A 211 6.65 0.48 4.51
CA HIS A 211 7.75 1.34 4.95
C HIS A 211 7.97 1.12 6.44
N TYR A 212 9.16 0.63 6.78
CA TYR A 212 9.53 0.24 8.13
C TYR A 212 10.48 1.25 8.75
N TYR A 213 10.13 1.76 9.93
CA TYR A 213 10.90 2.75 10.68
C TYR A 213 11.21 2.16 12.05
N ALA A 214 12.49 1.99 12.38
CA ALA A 214 12.90 1.37 13.63
C ALA A 214 13.94 2.21 14.39
N HIS A 215 14.22 1.74 15.62
CA HIS A 215 15.12 2.36 16.59
C HIS A 215 14.66 3.74 17.06
N LEU A 216 13.36 3.99 17.04
CA LEU A 216 12.79 5.27 17.45
C LEU A 216 13.00 5.49 18.96
N SER A 217 13.14 6.74 19.38
CA SER A 217 13.16 7.11 20.81
C SER A 217 11.75 7.22 21.38
N GLY A 218 10.78 7.53 20.52
CA GLY A 218 9.35 7.61 20.82
C GLY A 218 8.54 7.87 19.56
N PHE A 219 7.21 7.90 19.73
CA PHE A 219 6.25 8.12 18.64
C PHE A 219 5.57 9.47 18.79
N GLN A 220 5.17 10.07 17.67
CA GLN A 220 4.30 11.24 17.68
C GLN A 220 3.06 10.96 18.54
N LYS A 221 2.74 11.88 19.46
CA LYS A 221 1.81 11.65 20.59
C LYS A 221 0.47 11.06 20.16
N ASP A 222 -0.14 11.66 19.14
CA ASP A 222 -1.49 11.32 18.71
C ASP A 222 -1.54 10.23 17.64
N LEU A 223 -0.39 9.74 17.17
CA LEU A 223 -0.30 8.72 16.12
C LEU A 223 -0.69 7.34 16.65
N LYS A 224 -1.60 6.64 15.97
CA LYS A 224 -2.13 5.31 16.34
C LYS A 224 -2.11 4.37 15.13
N GLU A 225 -2.23 3.06 15.40
CA GLU A 225 -2.48 2.08 14.34
C GLU A 225 -3.84 2.38 13.67
N GLY A 226 -3.88 2.31 12.34
CA GLY A 226 -5.03 2.68 11.52
C GLY A 226 -5.05 4.14 11.07
N ASP A 227 -4.21 5.01 11.62
CA ASP A 227 -4.12 6.41 11.20
C ASP A 227 -3.57 6.54 9.78
N ILE A 228 -4.06 7.55 9.07
CA ILE A 228 -3.60 7.90 7.72
C ILE A 228 -2.55 9.00 7.85
N VAL A 229 -1.41 8.80 7.20
CA VAL A 229 -0.28 9.73 7.19
C VAL A 229 0.00 10.25 5.79
N SER A 230 0.60 11.43 5.70
CA SER A 230 1.07 12.03 4.45
C SER A 230 2.60 12.12 4.39
N PRO A 231 3.22 12.23 3.20
CA PRO A 231 4.65 12.45 3.07
C PRO A 231 5.11 13.68 3.85
N GLY A 232 6.18 13.54 4.63
CA GLY A 232 6.74 14.61 5.45
C GLY A 232 6.09 14.79 6.82
N GLN A 233 4.95 14.12 7.10
CA GLN A 233 4.33 14.14 8.43
C GLN A 233 5.25 13.49 9.46
N VAL A 234 5.47 14.15 10.60
CA VAL A 234 6.28 13.60 11.70
C VAL A 234 5.53 12.43 12.36
N ILE A 235 6.21 11.30 12.47
CA ILE A 235 5.67 10.05 13.03
C ILE A 235 6.39 9.62 14.32
N GLY A 236 7.56 10.17 14.59
CA GLY A 236 8.35 9.88 15.79
C GLY A 236 9.71 10.57 15.72
N TRP A 237 10.67 10.04 16.49
CA TRP A 237 12.00 10.62 16.57
C TRP A 237 13.09 9.56 16.58
N VAL A 238 14.24 9.90 16.00
CA VAL A 238 15.45 9.07 15.99
C VAL A 238 15.84 8.73 17.43
N GLY A 239 16.24 7.48 17.64
CA GLY A 239 16.69 6.99 18.93
C GLY A 239 17.76 5.91 18.77
N SER A 240 17.90 5.11 19.81
CA SER A 240 18.81 3.96 19.87
C SER A 240 18.13 2.75 20.52
N SER A 241 16.82 2.62 20.31
CA SER A 241 16.01 1.60 20.98
C SER A 241 16.07 0.25 20.29
N GLY A 242 16.14 -0.83 21.07
CA GLY A 242 16.13 -2.21 20.54
C GLY A 242 17.15 -3.13 21.19
N TYR A 243 17.34 -4.29 20.59
CA TYR A 243 18.23 -5.36 21.06
C TYR A 243 18.02 -5.75 22.54
N GLY A 244 16.75 -5.91 22.94
CA GLY A 244 16.42 -6.28 24.32
C GLY A 244 14.94 -6.25 24.65
N LYS A 245 14.67 -6.18 25.96
CA LYS A 245 13.33 -6.05 26.56
C LYS A 245 12.72 -4.68 26.18
N PRO A 246 11.38 -4.51 26.21
CA PRO A 246 10.73 -3.21 26.01
C PRO A 246 11.43 -2.07 26.76
N GLY A 247 11.74 -0.99 26.05
CA GLY A 247 12.44 0.18 26.60
C GLY A 247 13.97 0.12 26.57
N THR A 248 14.60 -0.95 26.10
CA THR A 248 16.06 -1.02 25.95
C THR A 248 16.57 0.07 25.00
N GLN A 249 17.52 0.90 25.42
CA GLN A 249 18.15 1.95 24.60
C GLN A 249 19.66 2.01 24.83
N GLY A 250 20.40 2.68 23.93
CA GLY A 250 21.82 2.99 24.11
C GLY A 250 22.81 1.89 23.76
N LYS A 251 22.37 0.76 23.20
CA LYS A 251 23.25 -0.36 22.80
C LYS A 251 24.05 -0.12 21.51
N PHE A 252 23.72 0.94 20.78
CA PHE A 252 24.32 1.30 19.50
C PHE A 252 24.13 2.81 19.26
N PRO A 253 24.92 3.43 18.37
CA PRO A 253 24.78 4.85 18.04
C PRO A 253 23.37 5.16 17.53
N PRO A 254 22.80 6.35 17.85
CA PRO A 254 21.48 6.72 17.36
C PRO A 254 21.39 6.74 15.84
N HIS A 255 20.36 6.09 15.31
CA HIS A 255 20.07 6.04 13.88
C HIS A 255 18.61 5.68 13.64
N LEU A 256 18.09 6.04 12.47
CA LEU A 256 16.87 5.47 11.92
C LEU A 256 17.25 4.27 11.08
N HIS A 257 16.76 3.08 11.44
CA HIS A 257 16.75 1.97 10.49
C HIS A 257 15.50 2.08 9.63
N PHE A 258 15.70 2.23 8.31
CA PHE A 258 14.62 2.34 7.33
C PHE A 258 14.64 1.12 6.39
N GLY A 259 13.52 0.39 6.34
CA GLY A 259 13.32 -0.74 5.44
C GLY A 259 12.14 -0.50 4.51
N ILE A 260 12.16 -1.12 3.33
CA ILE A 260 11.02 -1.12 2.42
C ILE A 260 10.77 -2.53 1.89
N TYR A 261 9.50 -2.93 1.91
CA TYR A 261 9.08 -4.28 1.54
C TYR A 261 7.93 -4.17 0.56
N ARG A 262 7.90 -5.03 -0.45
CA ARG A 262 6.79 -5.10 -1.40
C ARG A 262 5.99 -6.36 -1.17
N ASP A 263 4.68 -6.21 -1.08
CA ASP A 263 3.74 -7.31 -1.02
C ASP A 263 3.21 -7.65 -2.41
N ARG A 264 3.32 -8.93 -2.79
CA ARG A 264 2.84 -9.48 -4.07
C ARG A 264 1.58 -10.33 -3.91
N GLY A 265 0.87 -10.19 -2.82
CA GLY A 265 -0.36 -10.94 -2.48
C GLY A 265 -0.09 -12.27 -1.77
N LEU A 266 1.02 -12.95 -2.08
CA LEU A 266 1.43 -14.20 -1.42
C LEU A 266 2.56 -13.98 -0.42
N ILE A 267 3.61 -13.30 -0.85
CA ILE A 267 4.82 -13.05 -0.06
C ILE A 267 5.15 -11.57 -0.03
N GLU A 268 5.79 -11.15 1.06
CA GLU A 268 6.48 -9.87 1.16
C GLU A 268 7.98 -10.10 1.00
N TYR A 269 8.65 -9.19 0.31
CA TYR A 269 10.11 -9.23 0.19
C TYR A 269 10.69 -7.83 0.36
N ALA A 270 11.82 -7.78 1.05
CA ALA A 270 12.59 -6.55 1.21
C ALA A 270 13.34 -6.22 -0.09
N PHE A 271 13.56 -4.93 -0.36
CA PHE A 271 14.49 -4.48 -1.41
C PHE A 271 15.26 -3.24 -0.96
N ASP A 272 16.40 -2.96 -1.61
CA ASP A 272 17.30 -1.86 -1.20
C ASP A 272 16.57 -0.50 -1.21
N PRO A 273 16.39 0.15 -0.04
CA PRO A 273 15.76 1.46 0.02
C PRO A 273 16.71 2.58 -0.40
N TYR A 274 18.02 2.35 -0.47
CA TYR A 274 19.02 3.39 -0.69
C TYR A 274 18.79 4.23 -1.96
N PRO A 275 18.46 3.65 -3.14
CA PRO A 275 18.16 4.45 -4.35
C PRO A 275 16.96 5.38 -4.15
N SER A 276 15.90 4.88 -3.50
CA SER A 276 14.69 5.66 -3.20
C SER A 276 15.01 6.80 -2.23
N LEU A 277 15.80 6.52 -1.19
CA LEU A 277 16.26 7.53 -0.23
C LEU A 277 17.06 8.65 -0.91
N LYS A 278 17.97 8.33 -1.84
CA LYS A 278 18.72 9.35 -2.61
C LYS A 278 17.79 10.23 -3.46
N GLN A 279 16.78 9.63 -4.08
CA GLN A 279 15.80 10.35 -4.88
C GLN A 279 14.98 11.31 -4.01
N TRP A 280 14.40 10.82 -2.92
CA TRP A 280 13.56 11.62 -2.02
C TRP A 280 14.35 12.72 -1.30
N GLU A 281 15.60 12.45 -0.89
CA GLU A 281 16.51 13.47 -0.36
C GLU A 281 16.71 14.62 -1.36
N SER A 282 16.94 14.27 -2.63
CA SER A 282 17.16 15.25 -3.69
C SER A 282 15.90 16.07 -3.98
N MET A 283 14.72 15.44 -3.94
CA MET A 283 13.42 16.10 -4.09
C MET A 283 13.19 17.13 -2.98
N ASP A 284 13.37 16.73 -1.72
CA ASP A 284 13.19 17.61 -0.57
C ASP A 284 14.18 18.79 -0.58
N LYS A 285 15.45 18.55 -0.94
CA LYS A 285 16.45 19.62 -1.12
C LYS A 285 16.05 20.62 -2.21
N ARG A 286 15.50 20.14 -3.33
CA ARG A 286 15.00 21.01 -4.41
C ARG A 286 13.79 21.82 -3.96
N LYS A 287 12.85 21.20 -3.24
CA LYS A 287 11.67 21.88 -2.69
C LYS A 287 12.08 23.01 -1.74
N LEU A 288 12.97 22.72 -0.80
CA LEU A 288 13.50 23.71 0.14
C LEU A 288 14.20 24.89 -0.56
N ARG A 289 14.97 24.62 -1.62
CA ARG A 289 15.61 25.68 -2.42
C ARG A 289 14.61 26.58 -3.14
N LYS A 290 13.49 26.02 -3.62
CA LYS A 290 12.43 26.80 -4.28
C LYS A 290 11.69 27.68 -3.28
N GLU A 291 11.36 27.15 -2.10
CA GLU A 291 10.71 27.90 -1.02
C GLU A 291 11.56 29.10 -0.60
N LYS A 292 12.87 28.92 -0.40
CA LYS A 292 13.81 30.00 -0.07
C LYS A 292 13.98 31.06 -1.17
N LYS A 293 13.71 30.73 -2.43
CA LYS A 293 13.76 31.70 -3.54
C LYS A 293 12.45 32.48 -3.71
N SER A 294 11.37 31.97 -3.11
CA SER A 294 10.01 32.55 -3.21
C SER A 294 9.63 33.33 -1.95
N SER A 295 10.51 33.36 -0.95
CA SER A 295 10.41 34.12 0.30
C SER A 295 11.40 35.29 0.24
#